data_AF-A0A821QQY2-F1
#
_entry.id   AF-A0A821QQY2-F1
#
_cell.length_a   1.000
_cell.length_b   1.000
_cell.length_c   1.000
_cell.angle_alpha   90.00
_cell.angle_beta   90.00
_cell.angle_gamma   90.00
#
_symmetry.space_group_name_H-M   'P 1'
#
loop_
_entity.id
_entity.type
_entity.pdbx_description
1 polymer ?
#
loop_
_entity_poly.entity_id
_entity_poly.type
_entity_poly.pdbx_seq_one_letter_code
_entity_poly.pdbx_strand_id
1 'polypeptide(L)'
;MQTRGAPVEELPLPPIITEDPLPAPPEENLELIRQQITSYLTERNDRLKQREELREQNLNAEKSRLNAEQQQAAMTRLDSSIKRIPPFIKRLRTVTEQQRDALCRDMQTLNLTRYISEVATALTEAKLKMSDVWTSVQICSLLHQRYPDFSLSLYENWLKVLQKETLNENLSKVRVDLRLFAELITVHVLPINQSINHLITILTTLINNDKDFSNLTILISFCRLCGEDYAEIFSNKIRKLIIKLDENIDDSNKSTFHSNELKQQIRQMLNDYFQKLSIYLIDEYKQLQKQDQLMKRTMENRGEINQEIKDKYEQTNTAFQKLLQNTETMADLLEQTMPELPVEG
;
A
#
# COMPACT_ATOMS: atom_id res chain seq x y z
N MET A 1 2.28 -86.00 -35.71
CA MET A 1 2.33 -84.82 -36.59
C MET A 1 0.98 -84.72 -37.27
N GLN A 2 0.21 -83.63 -37.31
CA GLN A 2 0.24 -82.30 -36.71
C GLN A 2 -1.21 -81.80 -36.86
N THR A 3 -1.85 -81.39 -35.79
CA THR A 3 -3.20 -80.80 -35.79
C THR A 3 -3.09 -79.32 -36.18
N ARG A 4 -3.83 -78.90 -37.21
CA ARG A 4 -3.93 -77.50 -37.67
C ARG A 4 -4.75 -76.68 -36.66
N GLY A 5 -4.14 -75.68 -36.05
CA GLY A 5 -4.83 -74.63 -35.29
C GLY A 5 -5.36 -73.54 -36.23
N ALA A 6 -6.57 -73.04 -35.93
CA ALA A 6 -7.21 -71.93 -36.63
C ALA A 6 -6.52 -70.58 -36.32
N PRO A 7 -6.64 -69.57 -37.19
CA PRO A 7 -6.06 -68.25 -36.95
C PRO A 7 -6.88 -67.48 -35.90
N VAL A 8 -6.18 -66.81 -34.98
CA VAL A 8 -6.74 -65.89 -33.99
C VAL A 8 -7.08 -64.57 -34.70
N GLU A 9 -8.33 -64.16 -34.61
CA GLU A 9 -8.84 -62.90 -35.14
C GLU A 9 -8.44 -61.77 -34.15
N GLU A 10 -7.54 -60.87 -34.58
CA GLU A 10 -7.13 -59.70 -33.77
C GLU A 10 -8.31 -58.72 -33.67
N LEU A 11 -8.74 -58.44 -32.43
CA LEU A 11 -9.72 -57.40 -32.14
C LEU A 11 -9.12 -56.02 -32.45
N PRO A 12 -9.88 -55.09 -33.07
CA PRO A 12 -9.38 -53.76 -33.37
C PRO A 12 -9.10 -52.97 -32.09
N LEU A 13 -7.92 -52.35 -32.02
CA LEU A 13 -7.54 -51.43 -30.96
C LEU A 13 -8.52 -50.25 -30.91
N PRO A 14 -8.93 -49.78 -29.71
CA PRO A 14 -9.80 -48.62 -29.60
C PRO A 14 -9.09 -47.37 -30.16
N PRO A 15 -9.85 -46.43 -30.76
CA PRO A 15 -9.27 -45.21 -31.32
C PRO A 15 -8.58 -44.41 -30.22
N ILE A 16 -7.35 -43.97 -30.52
CA ILE A 16 -6.64 -42.98 -29.72
C ILE A 16 -7.48 -41.70 -29.76
N ILE A 17 -8.12 -41.35 -28.64
CA ILE A 17 -8.75 -40.05 -28.46
C ILE A 17 -7.60 -39.05 -28.39
N THR A 18 -7.29 -38.41 -29.50
CA THR A 18 -6.56 -37.15 -29.48
C THR A 18 -7.50 -36.15 -28.81
N GLU A 19 -7.21 -35.75 -27.57
CA GLU A 19 -7.89 -34.62 -26.96
C GLU A 19 -7.80 -33.45 -27.94
N ASP A 20 -8.94 -33.00 -28.45
CA ASP A 20 -9.01 -31.75 -29.20
C ASP A 20 -8.37 -30.66 -28.32
N PRO A 21 -7.46 -29.84 -28.85
CA PRO A 21 -6.92 -28.73 -28.09
C PRO A 21 -8.09 -27.88 -27.61
N LEU A 22 -8.13 -27.63 -26.29
CA LEU A 22 -9.14 -26.79 -25.64
C LEU A 22 -9.41 -25.55 -26.52
N PRO A 23 -10.68 -25.21 -26.81
CA PRO A 23 -10.99 -24.08 -27.65
C PRO A 23 -10.32 -22.84 -27.10
N ALA A 24 -9.58 -22.14 -27.96
CA ALA A 24 -8.93 -20.88 -27.62
C ALA A 24 -9.97 -19.94 -27.01
N PRO A 25 -9.66 -19.25 -25.90
CA PRO A 25 -10.59 -18.31 -25.29
C PRO A 25 -11.02 -17.27 -26.33
N PRO A 26 -12.31 -16.86 -26.35
CA PRO A 26 -12.83 -15.94 -27.36
C PRO A 26 -12.02 -14.64 -27.39
N GLU A 27 -11.66 -14.16 -28.59
CA GLU A 27 -10.78 -13.00 -28.83
C GLU A 27 -11.21 -11.74 -28.05
N GLU A 28 -12.51 -11.52 -27.89
CA GLU A 28 -13.11 -10.40 -27.13
C GLU A 28 -12.70 -10.41 -25.64
N ASN A 29 -12.46 -11.60 -25.06
CA ASN A 29 -11.97 -11.74 -23.69
C ASN A 29 -10.47 -11.42 -23.58
N LEU A 30 -9.68 -11.77 -24.60
CA LEU A 30 -8.23 -11.49 -24.63
C LEU A 30 -7.94 -10.00 -24.79
N GLU A 31 -8.73 -9.28 -25.60
CA GLU A 31 -8.57 -7.83 -25.76
C GLU A 31 -8.87 -7.07 -24.46
N LEU A 32 -9.91 -7.46 -23.72
CA LEU A 32 -10.20 -6.90 -22.40
C LEU A 32 -9.07 -7.17 -21.41
N ILE A 33 -8.50 -8.38 -21.40
CA ILE A 33 -7.35 -8.73 -20.57
C ILE A 33 -6.15 -7.86 -20.94
N ARG A 34 -5.86 -7.71 -22.23
CA ARG A 34 -4.76 -6.85 -22.71
C ARG A 34 -4.96 -5.41 -22.25
N GLN A 35 -6.16 -4.85 -22.42
CA GLN A 35 -6.47 -3.49 -21.99
C GLN A 35 -6.27 -3.31 -20.47
N GLN A 36 -6.70 -4.28 -19.66
CA GLN A 36 -6.50 -4.24 -18.21
C GLN A 36 -5.02 -4.26 -17.82
N ILE A 37 -4.22 -5.14 -18.44
CA ILE A 37 -2.78 -5.23 -18.18
C ILE A 37 -2.09 -3.94 -18.62
N THR A 38 -2.35 -3.46 -19.84
CA THR A 38 -1.75 -2.24 -20.36
C THR A 38 -2.08 -1.04 -19.49
N SER A 39 -3.34 -0.85 -19.11
CA SER A 39 -3.74 0.25 -18.21
C SER A 39 -2.97 0.20 -16.88
N TYR A 40 -2.88 -0.98 -16.28
CA TYR A 40 -2.16 -1.16 -15.02
C TYR A 40 -0.66 -0.87 -15.16
N LEU A 41 -0.01 -1.40 -16.20
CA LEU A 41 1.42 -1.21 -16.42
C LEU A 41 1.75 0.25 -16.78
N THR A 42 0.89 0.93 -17.55
CA THR A 42 1.04 2.37 -17.85
C THR A 42 0.95 3.20 -16.57
N GLU A 43 -0.09 3.03 -15.76
CA GLU A 43 -0.25 3.78 -14.50
C GLU A 43 0.91 3.52 -13.52
N ARG A 44 1.38 2.27 -13.46
CA ARG A 44 2.54 1.87 -12.66
C ARG A 44 3.81 2.58 -13.14
N ASN A 45 4.09 2.55 -14.44
CA ASN A 45 5.27 3.16 -15.04
C ASN A 45 5.26 4.69 -14.87
N ASP A 46 4.10 5.33 -15.04
CA ASP A 46 3.93 6.77 -14.82
C ASP A 46 4.24 7.15 -13.37
N ARG A 47 3.76 6.35 -12.40
CA ARG A 47 4.07 6.56 -10.98
C ARG A 47 5.55 6.41 -10.68
N LEU A 48 6.20 5.39 -11.22
CA LEU A 48 7.65 5.17 -11.04
C LEU A 48 8.46 6.34 -11.61
N LYS A 49 8.12 6.76 -12.84
CA LYS A 49 8.74 7.88 -13.52
C LYS A 49 8.58 9.19 -12.76
N GLN A 50 7.37 9.51 -12.30
CA GLN A 50 7.12 10.73 -11.51
C GLN A 50 7.96 10.77 -10.22
N ARG A 51 8.09 9.64 -9.53
CA ARG A 51 8.93 9.53 -8.32
C ARG A 51 10.41 9.70 -8.64
N GLU A 52 10.88 9.09 -9.74
CA GLU A 52 12.26 9.20 -10.20
C GLU A 52 12.62 10.64 -10.59
N GLU A 53 11.80 11.29 -11.42
CA GLU A 53 12.00 12.69 -11.82
C GLU A 53 12.08 13.63 -10.60
N LEU A 54 11.16 13.46 -9.63
CA LEU A 54 11.14 14.30 -8.43
C LEU A 54 12.34 14.02 -7.51
N ARG A 55 12.76 12.75 -7.40
CA ARG A 55 13.96 12.35 -6.67
C ARG A 55 15.22 12.98 -7.27
N GLU A 56 15.37 12.94 -8.59
CA GLU A 56 16.49 13.56 -9.28
C GLU A 56 16.54 15.07 -9.02
N GLN A 57 15.39 15.75 -9.09
CA GLN A 57 15.31 17.18 -8.77
C GLN A 57 15.74 17.48 -7.33
N ASN A 58 15.27 16.69 -6.36
CA ASN A 58 15.63 16.86 -4.95
C ASN A 58 17.13 16.61 -4.70
N LEU A 59 17.69 15.51 -5.25
CA LEU A 59 19.12 15.22 -5.18
C LEU A 59 19.98 16.31 -5.84
N ASN A 60 19.55 16.81 -7.01
CA ASN A 60 20.27 17.87 -7.72
C ASN A 60 20.22 19.19 -6.96
N ALA A 61 19.11 19.51 -6.30
CA ALA A 61 19.00 20.70 -5.46
C ALA A 61 19.92 20.62 -4.24
N GLU A 62 20.08 19.43 -3.63
CA GLU A 62 21.04 19.22 -2.53
C GLU A 62 22.50 19.39 -3.00
N LYS A 63 22.85 18.84 -4.16
CA LYS A 63 24.20 18.97 -4.75
C LYS A 63 24.51 20.38 -5.22
N SER A 64 23.50 21.12 -5.70
CA SER A 64 23.65 22.46 -6.28
C SER A 64 23.32 23.56 -5.28
N ARG A 65 23.37 23.29 -3.98
CA ARG A 65 23.07 24.28 -2.94
C ARG A 65 23.98 25.49 -3.08
N LEU A 66 23.35 26.66 -3.14
CA LEU A 66 24.04 27.93 -3.08
C LEU A 66 24.78 28.05 -1.75
N ASN A 67 25.90 28.77 -1.76
CA ASN A 67 26.56 29.13 -0.51
C ASN A 67 25.66 30.09 0.31
N ALA A 68 25.98 30.26 1.60
CA ALA A 68 25.13 31.04 2.51
C ALA A 68 24.88 32.48 2.02
N GLU A 69 25.88 33.13 1.43
CA GLU A 69 25.77 34.50 0.90
C GLU A 69 24.84 34.57 -0.32
N GLN A 70 25.03 33.66 -1.28
CA GLN A 70 24.20 33.55 -2.47
C GLN A 70 22.75 33.20 -2.12
N GLN A 71 22.56 32.28 -1.19
CA GLN A 71 21.24 31.92 -0.67
C GLN A 71 20.56 33.14 -0.03
N GLN A 72 21.28 33.87 0.83
CA GLN A 72 20.75 35.08 1.46
C GLN A 72 20.37 36.14 0.42
N ALA A 73 21.21 36.36 -0.59
CA ALA A 73 20.95 37.31 -1.68
C ALA A 73 19.77 36.89 -2.57
N ALA A 74 19.55 35.59 -2.78
CA ALA A 74 18.37 35.08 -3.49
C ALA A 74 17.09 35.30 -2.67
N MET A 75 17.16 35.05 -1.35
CA MET A 75 16.01 35.15 -0.45
C MET A 75 15.57 36.59 -0.15
N THR A 76 16.46 37.59 -0.23
CA THR A 76 16.10 39.01 -0.01
C THR A 76 15.18 39.57 -1.10
N ARG A 77 15.14 38.94 -2.27
CA ARG A 77 14.22 39.32 -3.38
C ARG A 77 12.80 38.81 -3.18
N LEU A 78 12.58 37.93 -2.21
CA LEU A 78 11.30 37.30 -1.92
C LEU A 78 10.53 38.03 -0.83
N ASP A 79 9.22 37.86 -0.83
CA ASP A 79 8.30 38.54 0.07
C ASP A 79 8.33 37.93 1.49
N SER A 80 8.79 38.72 2.46
CA SER A 80 8.83 38.36 3.89
C SER A 80 7.64 38.91 4.69
N SER A 81 6.56 39.33 4.01
CA SER A 81 5.40 39.95 4.65
C SER A 81 4.68 39.01 5.61
N ILE A 82 4.67 39.41 6.88
CA ILE A 82 3.95 38.75 7.98
C ILE A 82 2.43 38.71 7.70
N LYS A 83 1.92 39.51 6.74
CA LYS A 83 0.51 39.43 6.34
C LYS A 83 0.21 38.23 5.43
N ARG A 84 1.20 37.71 4.70
CA ARG A 84 1.01 36.61 3.73
C ARG A 84 1.46 35.25 4.25
N ILE A 85 2.53 35.21 5.06
CA ILE A 85 3.12 33.96 5.52
C ILE A 85 2.20 33.15 6.46
N PRO A 86 1.60 33.72 7.53
CA PRO A 86 0.72 32.96 8.42
C PRO A 86 -0.52 32.40 7.71
N PRO A 87 -1.23 33.14 6.83
CA PRO A 87 -2.29 32.56 6.01
C PRO A 87 -1.81 31.42 5.10
N PHE A 88 -0.61 31.54 4.52
CA PHE A 88 -0.01 30.48 3.72
C PHE A 88 0.26 29.22 4.56
N ILE A 89 0.89 29.34 5.73
CA ILE A 89 1.12 28.22 6.65
C ILE A 89 -0.20 27.59 7.11
N LYS A 90 -1.24 28.40 7.36
CA LYS A 90 -2.58 27.88 7.69
C LYS A 90 -3.14 27.02 6.55
N ARG A 91 -2.93 27.41 5.29
CA ARG A 91 -3.36 26.62 4.12
C ARG A 91 -2.60 25.30 4.02
N LEU A 92 -1.32 25.25 4.41
CA LEU A 92 -0.55 23.99 4.43
C LEU A 92 -1.13 22.92 5.36
N ARG A 93 -1.91 23.31 6.39
CA ARG A 93 -2.59 22.36 7.30
C ARG A 93 -3.81 21.69 6.67
N THR A 94 -4.28 22.20 5.53
CA THR A 94 -5.48 21.74 4.82
C THR A 94 -5.20 21.61 3.33
N VAL A 95 -4.01 21.10 2.97
CA VAL A 95 -3.60 20.88 1.57
C VAL A 95 -4.60 19.95 0.89
N THR A 96 -4.98 20.33 -0.31
CA THR A 96 -5.75 19.51 -1.24
C THR A 96 -5.18 19.63 -2.65
N GLU A 97 -5.45 18.66 -3.51
CA GLU A 97 -5.01 18.70 -4.92
C GLU A 97 -5.46 19.96 -5.66
N GLN A 98 -6.67 20.46 -5.36
CA GLN A 98 -7.21 21.69 -5.97
C GLN A 98 -6.39 22.95 -5.62
N GLN A 99 -5.67 22.94 -4.49
CA GLN A 99 -4.86 24.07 -4.03
C GLN A 99 -3.43 24.04 -4.57
N ARG A 100 -3.01 22.95 -5.23
CA ARG A 100 -1.63 22.70 -5.67
C ARG A 100 -1.01 23.90 -6.37
N ASP A 101 -1.58 24.32 -7.49
CA ASP A 101 -0.99 25.37 -8.33
C ASP A 101 -0.94 26.72 -7.61
N ALA A 102 -1.93 27.00 -6.76
CA ALA A 102 -1.94 28.22 -5.94
C ALA A 102 -0.86 28.20 -4.86
N LEU A 103 -0.67 27.08 -4.17
CA LEU A 103 0.39 26.90 -3.16
C LEU A 103 1.77 26.99 -3.81
N CYS A 104 1.97 26.35 -4.97
CA CYS A 104 3.22 26.43 -5.72
C CYS A 104 3.57 27.88 -6.12
N ARG A 105 2.59 28.66 -6.61
CA ARG A 105 2.80 30.08 -6.94
C ARG A 105 3.14 30.90 -5.69
N ASP A 106 2.46 30.69 -4.59
CA ASP A 106 2.76 31.39 -3.33
C ASP A 106 4.22 31.09 -2.89
N MET A 107 4.63 29.83 -2.90
CA MET A 107 5.99 29.40 -2.52
C MET A 107 7.10 29.97 -3.41
N GLN A 108 6.81 30.26 -4.68
CA GLN A 108 7.78 30.91 -5.56
C GLN A 108 8.08 32.34 -5.12
N THR A 109 7.12 33.02 -4.50
CA THR A 109 7.18 34.45 -4.14
C THR A 109 7.51 34.71 -2.67
N LEU A 110 7.20 33.78 -1.77
CA LEU A 110 7.37 33.96 -0.33
C LEU A 110 8.78 33.56 0.14
N ASN A 111 9.32 34.35 1.07
CA ASN A 111 10.50 34.00 1.86
C ASN A 111 10.05 33.27 3.14
N LEU A 112 10.29 31.97 3.20
CA LEU A 112 9.92 31.13 4.35
C LEU A 112 11.12 30.78 5.24
N THR A 113 12.30 31.37 5.03
CA THR A 113 13.54 31.01 5.75
C THR A 113 13.37 31.06 7.27
N ARG A 114 12.60 32.02 7.79
CA ARG A 114 12.36 32.16 9.24
C ARG A 114 11.20 31.31 9.78
N TYR A 115 10.51 30.58 8.92
CA TYR A 115 9.26 29.87 9.23
C TYR A 115 9.33 28.38 8.91
N ILE A 116 10.53 27.85 8.65
CA ILE A 116 10.71 26.44 8.24
C ILE A 116 10.18 25.47 9.29
N SER A 117 10.36 25.77 10.58
CA SER A 117 9.83 24.97 11.68
C SER A 117 8.30 24.93 11.68
N GLU A 118 7.65 26.10 11.58
CA GLU A 118 6.19 26.18 11.53
C GLU A 118 5.60 25.56 10.26
N VAL A 119 6.31 25.67 9.14
CA VAL A 119 5.96 25.01 7.87
C VAL A 119 6.04 23.49 8.02
N ALA A 120 7.12 22.97 8.60
CA ALA A 120 7.29 21.54 8.85
C ALA A 120 6.17 21.00 9.76
N THR A 121 5.90 21.68 10.89
CA THR A 121 4.79 21.32 11.78
C THR A 121 3.44 21.38 11.08
N ALA A 122 3.18 22.40 10.25
CA ALA A 122 1.93 22.51 9.51
C ALA A 122 1.70 21.35 8.55
N LEU A 123 2.76 20.85 7.89
CA LEU A 123 2.68 19.74 6.95
C LEU A 123 2.50 18.39 7.64
N THR A 124 3.15 18.13 8.77
CA THR A 124 3.01 16.87 9.51
C THR A 124 1.67 16.77 10.27
N GLU A 125 1.14 17.91 10.72
CA GLU A 125 -0.18 17.99 11.38
C GLU A 125 -1.34 18.08 10.37
N ALA A 126 -1.06 18.17 9.07
CA ALA A 126 -2.09 18.29 8.05
C ALA A 126 -3.05 17.09 8.07
N LYS A 127 -4.34 17.38 7.89
CA LYS A 127 -5.39 16.36 7.77
C LYS A 127 -5.63 16.02 6.30
N LEU A 128 -4.75 15.21 5.75
CA LEU A 128 -4.76 14.83 4.33
C LEU A 128 -5.76 13.70 4.06
N LYS A 129 -6.38 13.72 2.88
CA LYS A 129 -6.97 12.51 2.30
C LYS A 129 -5.90 11.73 1.55
N MET A 130 -6.15 10.45 1.30
CA MET A 130 -5.24 9.62 0.49
C MET A 130 -5.02 10.17 -0.93
N SER A 131 -5.99 10.89 -1.49
CA SER A 131 -5.87 11.55 -2.79
C SER A 131 -4.94 12.77 -2.78
N ASP A 132 -4.75 13.41 -1.63
CA ASP A 132 -3.97 14.65 -1.49
C ASP A 132 -2.49 14.40 -1.13
N VAL A 133 -2.11 13.13 -0.92
CA VAL A 133 -0.74 12.75 -0.50
C VAL A 133 0.28 13.19 -1.53
N TRP A 134 0.03 12.97 -2.82
CA TRP A 134 0.97 13.36 -3.88
C TRP A 134 1.16 14.88 -3.95
N THR A 135 0.08 15.65 -3.77
CA THR A 135 0.16 17.11 -3.65
C THR A 135 1.10 17.53 -2.53
N SER A 136 0.99 16.87 -1.37
CA SER A 136 1.87 17.13 -0.23
C SER A 136 3.32 16.77 -0.53
N VAL A 137 3.58 15.67 -1.26
CA VAL A 137 4.93 15.27 -1.70
C VAL A 137 5.55 16.34 -2.60
N GLN A 138 4.78 16.88 -3.55
CA GLN A 138 5.25 17.95 -4.44
C GLN A 138 5.56 19.24 -3.67
N ILE A 139 4.69 19.63 -2.72
CA ILE A 139 4.92 20.80 -1.86
C ILE A 139 6.19 20.62 -1.02
N CYS A 140 6.35 19.47 -0.37
CA CYS A 140 7.54 19.14 0.40
C CYS A 140 8.82 19.15 -0.47
N SER A 141 8.74 18.66 -1.71
CA SER A 141 9.87 18.67 -2.65
C SER A 141 10.27 20.10 -3.02
N LEU A 142 9.31 20.97 -3.35
CA LEU A 142 9.60 22.38 -3.63
C LEU A 142 10.21 23.13 -2.43
N LEU A 143 9.77 22.80 -1.20
CA LEU A 143 10.37 23.34 0.02
C LEU A 143 11.80 22.82 0.22
N HIS A 144 12.02 21.52 0.05
CA HIS A 144 13.33 20.88 0.15
C HIS A 144 14.33 21.48 -0.84
N GLN A 145 13.92 21.68 -2.09
CA GLN A 145 14.77 22.24 -3.14
C GLN A 145 15.18 23.69 -2.88
N ARG A 146 14.37 24.45 -2.11
CA ARG A 146 14.59 25.87 -1.84
C ARG A 146 15.27 26.14 -0.50
N TYR A 147 14.94 25.36 0.52
CA TYR A 147 15.30 25.66 1.91
C TYR A 147 16.18 24.56 2.50
N PRO A 148 17.48 24.83 2.69
CA PRO A 148 18.44 23.86 3.19
C PRO A 148 18.03 23.11 4.46
N ASP A 149 17.40 23.82 5.40
CA ASP A 149 17.05 23.34 6.73
C ASP A 149 15.70 22.59 6.78
N PHE A 150 14.95 22.58 5.67
CA PHE A 150 13.60 22.01 5.64
C PHE A 150 13.58 20.51 5.89
N SER A 151 14.49 19.75 5.26
CA SER A 151 14.53 18.29 5.38
C SER A 151 14.69 17.84 6.83
N LEU A 152 15.64 18.42 7.55
CA LEU A 152 15.91 18.08 8.95
C LEU A 152 14.74 18.48 9.85
N SER A 153 14.22 19.71 9.70
CA SER A 153 13.07 20.17 10.48
C SER A 153 11.82 19.33 10.25
N LEU A 154 11.57 18.91 9.01
CA LEU A 154 10.47 18.01 8.67
C LEU A 154 10.64 16.63 9.31
N TYR A 155 11.84 16.06 9.25
CA TYR A 155 12.15 14.78 9.87
C TYR A 155 11.95 14.80 11.40
N GLU A 156 12.42 15.84 12.08
CA GLU A 156 12.22 16.01 13.53
C GLU A 156 10.74 16.09 13.94
N ASN A 157 9.89 16.68 13.09
CA ASN A 157 8.45 16.68 13.31
C ASN A 157 7.84 15.29 13.07
N TRP A 158 8.29 14.56 12.05
CA TRP A 158 7.84 13.19 11.81
C TRP A 158 8.15 12.24 12.97
N LEU A 159 9.33 12.38 13.59
CA LEU A 159 9.69 11.59 14.78
C LEU A 159 8.69 11.74 15.93
N LYS A 160 8.04 12.91 16.06
CA LYS A 160 7.02 13.17 17.09
C LYS A 160 5.65 12.63 16.69
N VAL A 161 5.32 12.68 15.40
CA VAL A 161 3.99 12.29 14.87
C VAL A 161 3.88 10.78 14.68
N LEU A 162 4.96 10.11 14.27
CA LEU A 162 4.99 8.66 14.00
C LEU A 162 5.81 7.89 15.06
N GLN A 163 5.55 8.19 16.33
CA GLN A 163 6.14 7.48 17.48
C GLN A 163 5.18 6.45 18.06
N LYS A 164 5.72 5.53 18.87
CA LYS A 164 4.97 4.41 19.45
C LYS A 164 3.68 4.84 20.15
N GLU A 165 3.71 5.95 20.87
CA GLU A 165 2.59 6.49 21.66
C GLU A 165 1.45 7.00 20.78
N THR A 166 1.76 7.52 19.59
CA THR A 166 0.78 8.16 18.69
C THR A 166 0.21 7.21 17.64
N LEU A 167 0.88 6.10 17.36
CA LEU A 167 0.47 5.14 16.32
C LEU A 167 -0.91 4.48 16.57
N ASN A 168 -1.38 4.47 17.83
CA ASN A 168 -2.67 3.89 18.19
C ASN A 168 -3.79 4.95 18.39
N GLU A 169 -3.48 6.25 18.33
CA GLU A 169 -4.44 7.32 18.63
C GLU A 169 -5.45 7.52 17.50
N ASN A 170 -4.97 7.53 16.24
CA ASN A 170 -5.80 7.75 15.07
C ASN A 170 -5.31 6.92 13.88
N LEU A 171 -5.81 5.69 13.78
CA LEU A 171 -5.44 4.73 12.74
C LEU A 171 -5.66 5.27 11.32
N SER A 172 -6.69 6.10 11.10
CA SER A 172 -6.96 6.70 9.80
C SER A 172 -5.91 7.73 9.41
N LYS A 173 -5.41 8.53 10.37
CA LYS A 173 -4.31 9.46 10.13
C LYS A 173 -3.00 8.71 9.94
N VAL A 174 -2.69 7.74 10.80
CA VAL A 174 -1.47 6.91 10.70
C VAL A 174 -1.37 6.23 9.33
N ARG A 175 -2.49 5.74 8.78
CA ARG A 175 -2.54 5.17 7.43
C ARG A 175 -2.08 6.14 6.34
N VAL A 176 -2.50 7.40 6.42
CA VAL A 176 -2.16 8.43 5.43
C VAL A 176 -0.73 8.92 5.65
N ASP A 177 -0.36 9.16 6.91
CA ASP A 177 0.95 9.66 7.31
C ASP A 177 2.06 8.65 6.98
N LEU A 178 1.84 7.35 7.23
CA LEU A 178 2.79 6.30 6.87
C LEU A 178 3.08 6.28 5.37
N ARG A 179 2.03 6.44 4.54
CA ARG A 179 2.19 6.55 3.10
C ARG A 179 2.99 7.80 2.74
N LEU A 180 2.61 8.96 3.26
CA LEU A 180 3.32 10.21 2.98
C LEU A 180 4.79 10.13 3.40
N PHE A 181 5.08 9.61 4.59
CA PHE A 181 6.42 9.42 5.09
C PHE A 181 7.26 8.53 4.17
N ALA A 182 6.72 7.39 3.73
CA ALA A 182 7.38 6.51 2.77
C ALA A 182 7.64 7.20 1.42
N GLU A 183 6.67 7.95 0.87
CA GLU A 183 6.87 8.70 -0.38
C GLU A 183 7.97 9.76 -0.24
N LEU A 184 8.02 10.49 0.88
CA LEU A 184 9.03 11.52 1.13
C LEU A 184 10.45 10.95 1.25
N ILE A 185 10.58 9.71 1.72
CA ILE A 185 11.84 8.97 1.65
C ILE A 185 12.13 8.62 0.19
N THR A 186 11.16 8.04 -0.52
CA THR A 186 11.28 7.61 -1.91
C THR A 186 11.70 8.73 -2.86
N VAL A 187 11.25 9.96 -2.64
CA VAL A 187 11.64 11.13 -3.46
C VAL A 187 12.83 11.91 -2.89
N HIS A 188 13.56 11.39 -1.90
CA HIS A 188 14.73 12.03 -1.29
C HIS A 188 14.45 13.42 -0.69
N VAL A 189 13.27 13.63 -0.10
CA VAL A 189 13.02 14.83 0.71
C VAL A 189 13.57 14.65 2.13
N LEU A 190 13.43 13.45 2.69
CA LEU A 190 13.87 13.12 4.05
C LEU A 190 15.26 12.46 4.06
N PRO A 191 16.02 12.55 5.16
CA PRO A 191 17.31 11.88 5.29
C PRO A 191 17.14 10.36 5.22
N ILE A 192 17.67 9.73 4.16
CA ILE A 192 17.38 8.32 3.80
C ILE A 192 17.62 7.37 4.97
N ASN A 193 18.86 7.26 5.47
CA ASN A 193 19.24 6.21 6.43
C ASN A 193 18.42 6.27 7.72
N GLN A 194 18.25 7.48 8.27
CA GLN A 194 17.53 7.71 9.52
C GLN A 194 16.03 7.42 9.33
N SER A 195 15.47 7.88 8.20
CA SER A 195 14.05 7.73 7.91
C SER A 195 13.67 6.28 7.59
N ILE A 196 14.54 5.51 6.92
CA ILE A 196 14.34 4.07 6.70
C ILE A 196 14.33 3.32 8.04
N ASN A 197 15.30 3.57 8.92
CA ASN A 197 15.32 2.95 10.24
C ASN A 197 14.05 3.26 11.05
N HIS A 198 13.58 4.50 10.95
CA HIS A 198 12.33 4.91 11.59
C HIS A 198 11.10 4.21 10.96
N LEU A 199 11.04 4.09 9.63
CA LEU A 199 9.99 3.35 8.92
C LEU A 199 9.91 1.89 9.38
N ILE A 200 11.06 1.21 9.46
CA ILE A 200 11.13 -0.17 9.96
C ILE A 200 10.63 -0.25 11.41
N THR A 201 10.98 0.74 12.25
CA THR A 201 10.51 0.81 13.64
C THR A 201 8.98 0.99 13.71
N ILE A 202 8.41 1.84 12.86
CA ILE A 202 6.96 2.04 12.75
C ILE A 202 6.28 0.73 12.33
N LEU A 203 6.73 0.09 11.26
CA LEU A 203 6.18 -1.18 10.77
C LEU A 203 6.29 -2.28 11.83
N THR A 204 7.43 -2.38 12.51
CA THR A 204 7.65 -3.34 13.61
C THR A 204 6.64 -3.10 14.74
N THR A 205 6.40 -1.85 15.10
CA THR A 205 5.46 -1.46 16.16
C THR A 205 4.02 -1.81 15.76
N LEU A 206 3.63 -1.47 14.52
CA LEU A 206 2.30 -1.77 13.98
C LEU A 206 2.05 -3.28 13.86
N ILE A 207 3.08 -4.08 13.56
CA ILE A 207 2.95 -5.53 13.41
C ILE A 207 2.96 -6.25 14.76
N ASN A 208 3.85 -5.87 15.68
CA ASN A 208 4.05 -6.63 16.92
C ASN A 208 3.03 -6.31 18.01
N ASN A 209 2.42 -5.12 17.99
CA ASN A 209 1.45 -4.71 19.01
C ASN A 209 -0.01 -4.96 18.61
N ASP A 210 -0.26 -5.46 17.40
CA ASP A 210 -1.59 -5.58 16.80
C ASP A 210 -2.26 -6.91 17.13
N LYS A 211 -2.82 -7.00 18.33
CA LYS A 211 -3.42 -8.23 18.86
C LYS A 211 -4.80 -8.53 18.25
N ASP A 212 -5.53 -7.49 17.87
CA ASP A 212 -6.89 -7.55 17.32
C ASP A 212 -6.93 -7.26 15.81
N PHE A 213 -5.76 -7.15 15.18
CA PHE A 213 -5.61 -6.86 13.75
C PHE A 213 -6.26 -5.54 13.32
N SER A 214 -6.38 -4.57 14.24
CA SER A 214 -6.87 -3.22 13.97
C SER A 214 -5.95 -2.44 13.02
N ASN A 215 -4.66 -2.76 12.98
CA ASN A 215 -3.70 -2.16 12.05
C ASN A 215 -3.70 -2.77 10.64
N LEU A 216 -4.47 -3.84 10.39
CA LEU A 216 -4.50 -4.55 9.11
C LEU A 216 -4.75 -3.62 7.92
N THR A 217 -5.67 -2.66 8.05
CA THR A 217 -5.97 -1.71 6.96
C THR A 217 -4.84 -0.72 6.69
N ILE A 218 -3.99 -0.42 7.69
CA ILE A 218 -2.79 0.41 7.53
C ILE A 218 -1.76 -0.37 6.71
N LEU A 219 -1.51 -1.63 7.08
CA LEU A 219 -0.52 -2.49 6.42
C LEU A 219 -0.93 -2.84 4.98
N ILE A 220 -2.21 -3.12 4.73
CA ILE A 220 -2.76 -3.29 3.36
C ILE A 220 -2.51 -2.03 2.53
N SER A 221 -2.76 -0.85 3.09
CA SER A 221 -2.54 0.43 2.41
C SER A 221 -1.06 0.63 2.07
N PHE A 222 -0.15 0.33 3.01
CA PHE A 222 1.29 0.36 2.78
C PHE A 222 1.70 -0.61 1.66
N CYS A 223 1.24 -1.86 1.71
CA CYS A 223 1.53 -2.87 0.69
C CYS A 223 1.07 -2.44 -0.71
N ARG A 224 -0.15 -1.88 -0.82
CA ARG A 224 -0.72 -1.45 -2.10
C ARG A 224 0.02 -0.26 -2.73
N LEU A 225 0.47 0.69 -1.92
CA LEU A 225 0.89 2.01 -2.40
C LEU A 225 2.42 2.21 -2.37
N CYS A 226 3.08 1.52 -1.44
CA CYS A 226 4.52 1.60 -1.21
C CYS A 226 5.20 0.22 -1.32
N GLY A 227 4.44 -0.88 -1.31
CA GLY A 227 4.99 -2.24 -1.23
C GLY A 227 5.85 -2.63 -2.42
N GLU A 228 5.66 -2.04 -3.59
CA GLU A 228 6.54 -2.29 -4.73
C GLU A 228 7.97 -1.79 -4.48
N ASP A 229 8.11 -0.59 -3.93
CA ASP A 229 9.41 0.01 -3.60
C ASP A 229 10.05 -0.68 -2.39
N TYR A 230 9.25 -1.02 -1.38
CA TYR A 230 9.73 -1.42 -0.05
C TYR A 230 9.67 -2.92 0.24
N ALA A 231 8.95 -3.72 -0.55
CA ALA A 231 8.71 -5.13 -0.25
C ALA A 231 8.57 -6.03 -1.51
N GLU A 232 8.90 -5.50 -2.69
CA GLU A 232 8.74 -6.20 -3.99
C GLU A 232 7.34 -6.75 -4.24
N ILE A 233 6.33 -6.06 -3.71
CA ILE A 233 4.93 -6.44 -3.89
C ILE A 233 4.49 -6.01 -5.29
N PHE A 234 3.92 -6.97 -6.03
CA PHE A 234 3.33 -6.77 -7.34
C PHE A 234 2.00 -7.52 -7.40
N SER A 235 1.03 -7.01 -8.17
CA SER A 235 -0.30 -7.62 -8.21
C SER A 235 -0.25 -9.04 -8.80
N ASN A 236 -0.59 -10.03 -7.97
CA ASN A 236 -0.70 -11.42 -8.40
C ASN A 236 -1.80 -11.59 -9.46
N LYS A 237 -2.92 -10.88 -9.32
CA LYS A 237 -3.96 -10.81 -10.37
C LYS A 237 -3.38 -10.39 -11.72
N ILE A 238 -2.55 -9.34 -11.77
CA ILE A 238 -1.93 -8.88 -13.02
C ILE A 238 -0.93 -9.93 -13.55
N ARG A 239 -0.12 -10.57 -12.70
CA ARG A 239 0.77 -11.67 -13.15
C ARG A 239 0.00 -12.80 -13.81
N LYS A 240 -1.10 -13.23 -13.20
CA LYS A 240 -1.98 -14.28 -13.76
C LYS A 240 -2.57 -13.86 -15.10
N LEU A 241 -2.95 -12.59 -15.25
CA LEU A 241 -3.44 -12.06 -16.52
C LEU A 241 -2.34 -12.02 -17.59
N ILE A 242 -1.12 -11.61 -17.24
CA ILE A 242 0.06 -11.63 -18.15
C ILE A 242 0.33 -13.06 -18.63
N ILE A 243 0.40 -14.03 -17.71
CA ILE A 243 0.60 -15.45 -18.03
C ILE A 243 -0.53 -15.97 -18.93
N LYS A 244 -1.78 -15.57 -18.65
CA LYS A 244 -2.94 -15.98 -19.45
C LYS A 244 -2.94 -15.40 -20.87
N LEU A 245 -2.38 -14.21 -21.06
CA LEU A 245 -2.32 -13.57 -22.38
C LEU A 245 -1.26 -14.24 -23.28
N ASP A 246 -0.27 -14.94 -22.70
CA ASP A 246 0.82 -15.64 -23.42
C ASP A 246 1.55 -14.74 -24.44
N GLU A 247 1.69 -13.47 -24.08
CA GLU A 247 2.43 -12.47 -24.84
C GLU A 247 3.71 -12.09 -24.07
N ASN A 248 4.79 -11.79 -24.78
CA ASN A 248 6.01 -11.24 -24.21
C ASN A 248 5.79 -9.78 -23.74
N ILE A 249 4.94 -9.60 -22.72
CA ILE A 249 4.66 -8.32 -22.08
C ILE A 249 5.83 -8.00 -21.16
N ASP A 250 6.48 -6.86 -21.41
CA ASP A 250 7.54 -6.36 -20.55
C ASP A 250 6.97 -5.79 -19.24
N ASP A 251 7.11 -6.55 -18.15
CA ASP A 251 6.80 -6.12 -16.78
C ASP A 251 8.05 -5.86 -15.94
N SER A 252 9.23 -5.87 -16.59
CA SER A 252 10.55 -5.90 -15.94
C SER A 252 10.92 -4.59 -15.26
N ASN A 253 10.28 -3.48 -15.61
CA ASN A 253 10.48 -2.21 -14.95
C ASN A 253 10.13 -2.36 -13.47
N LYS A 254 11.12 -2.23 -12.58
CA LYS A 254 10.96 -2.42 -11.13
C LYS A 254 11.61 -1.25 -10.41
N SER A 255 11.09 -0.92 -9.24
CA SER A 255 11.75 0.04 -8.38
C SER A 255 13.11 -0.46 -7.92
N THR A 256 14.16 0.29 -8.24
CA THR A 256 15.55 0.04 -7.82
C THR A 256 15.97 0.89 -6.62
N PHE A 257 15.03 1.63 -6.02
CA PHE A 257 15.34 2.64 -5.01
C PHE A 257 15.95 2.07 -3.72
N HIS A 258 15.44 0.92 -3.26
CA HIS A 258 15.90 0.24 -2.04
C HIS A 258 16.72 -1.00 -2.36
N SER A 259 17.63 -1.35 -1.45
CA SER A 259 18.41 -2.60 -1.54
C SER A 259 17.52 -3.83 -1.39
N ASN A 260 17.95 -4.95 -1.97
CA ASN A 260 17.18 -6.20 -1.92
C ASN A 260 17.07 -6.73 -0.49
N GLU A 261 18.08 -6.51 0.35
CA GLU A 261 18.09 -6.93 1.76
C GLU A 261 16.99 -6.22 2.55
N LEU A 262 16.85 -4.90 2.37
CA LEU A 262 15.79 -4.12 3.03
C LEU A 262 14.40 -4.60 2.58
N LYS A 263 14.24 -4.80 1.26
CA LYS A 263 12.96 -5.26 0.70
C LYS A 263 12.56 -6.63 1.23
N GLN A 264 13.51 -7.56 1.30
CA GLN A 264 13.30 -8.90 1.85
C GLN A 264 12.97 -8.85 3.35
N GLN A 265 13.65 -7.99 4.11
CA GLN A 265 13.36 -7.80 5.53
C GLN A 265 11.91 -7.35 5.76
N ILE A 266 11.47 -6.30 5.06
CA ILE A 266 10.09 -5.79 5.19
C ILE A 266 9.09 -6.84 4.71
N ARG A 267 9.36 -7.52 3.59
CA ARG A 267 8.50 -8.59 3.08
C ARG A 267 8.36 -9.73 4.09
N GLN A 268 9.44 -10.14 4.75
CA GLN A 268 9.39 -11.17 5.79
C GLN A 268 8.52 -10.73 6.97
N MET A 269 8.67 -9.49 7.45
CA MET A 269 7.83 -8.96 8.54
C MET A 269 6.33 -9.01 8.19
N LEU A 270 5.97 -8.69 6.95
CA LEU A 270 4.59 -8.73 6.46
C LEU A 270 4.07 -10.18 6.34
N ASN A 271 4.91 -11.12 5.91
CA ASN A 271 4.57 -12.54 5.88
C ASN A 271 4.34 -13.10 7.28
N ASP A 272 5.20 -12.78 8.25
CA ASP A 272 5.05 -13.20 9.64
C ASP A 272 3.76 -12.66 10.26
N TYR A 273 3.39 -11.42 9.93
CA TYR A 273 2.12 -10.83 10.32
C TYR A 273 0.93 -11.59 9.69
N PHE A 274 1.02 -11.95 8.40
CA PHE A 274 -0.02 -12.72 7.71
C PHE A 274 -0.24 -14.12 8.31
N GLN A 275 0.82 -14.78 8.77
CA GLN A 275 0.70 -16.07 9.46
C GLN A 275 -0.12 -15.93 10.76
N LYS A 276 0.15 -14.89 11.55
CA LYS A 276 -0.62 -14.60 12.78
C LYS A 276 -2.08 -14.24 12.43
N LEU A 277 -2.29 -13.44 11.39
CA LEU A 277 -3.62 -13.07 10.89
C LEU A 277 -4.43 -14.30 10.46
N SER A 278 -3.78 -15.28 9.83
CA SER A 278 -4.42 -16.51 9.38
C SER A 278 -4.94 -17.34 10.55
N ILE A 279 -4.16 -17.44 11.64
CA ILE A 279 -4.58 -18.10 12.88
C ILE A 279 -5.77 -17.37 13.49
N TYR A 280 -5.68 -16.03 13.59
CA TYR A 280 -6.75 -15.20 14.13
C TYR A 280 -8.06 -15.32 13.34
N LEU A 281 -7.99 -15.33 12.00
CA LEU A 281 -9.16 -15.52 11.13
C LEU A 281 -9.87 -16.86 11.41
N ILE A 282 -9.12 -17.95 11.57
CA ILE A 282 -9.68 -19.27 11.90
C ILE A 282 -10.39 -19.22 13.26
N ASP A 283 -9.81 -18.57 14.26
CA ASP A 283 -10.40 -18.49 15.60
C ASP A 283 -11.67 -17.64 15.63
N GLU A 284 -11.70 -16.51 14.91
CA GLU A 284 -12.92 -15.71 14.74
C GLU A 284 -14.01 -16.47 13.98
N TYR A 285 -13.65 -17.27 12.97
CA TYR A 285 -14.60 -18.14 12.28
C TYR A 285 -15.21 -19.20 13.22
N LYS A 286 -14.39 -19.85 14.06
CA LYS A 286 -14.89 -20.79 15.08
C LYS A 286 -15.82 -20.10 16.09
N GLN A 287 -15.54 -18.85 16.45
CA GLN A 287 -16.42 -18.08 17.33
C GLN A 287 -17.77 -17.80 16.65
N LEU A 288 -17.77 -17.42 15.38
CA LEU A 288 -18.97 -17.22 14.58
C LEU A 288 -19.81 -18.51 14.51
N GLN A 289 -19.19 -19.66 14.24
CA GLN A 289 -19.87 -20.96 14.23
C GLN A 289 -20.50 -21.30 15.59
N LYS A 290 -19.82 -21.03 16.71
CA LYS A 290 -20.40 -21.24 18.05
C LYS A 290 -21.63 -20.37 18.30
N GLN A 291 -21.64 -19.11 17.82
CA GLN A 291 -22.81 -18.25 17.93
C GLN A 291 -23.96 -18.77 17.04
N ASP A 292 -23.66 -19.23 15.84
CA ASP A 292 -24.64 -19.84 14.93
C ASP A 292 -25.32 -21.07 15.56
N GLN A 293 -24.52 -21.97 16.16
CA GLN A 293 -25.03 -23.15 16.85
C GLN A 293 -25.88 -22.81 18.08
N LEU A 294 -25.48 -21.80 18.86
CA LEU A 294 -26.28 -21.32 19.99
C LEU A 294 -27.63 -20.75 19.52
N MET A 295 -27.63 -20.01 18.42
CA MET A 295 -28.83 -19.47 17.80
C MET A 295 -29.77 -20.59 17.33
N LYS A 296 -29.25 -21.58 16.60
CA LYS A 296 -29.99 -22.78 16.16
C LYS A 296 -30.62 -23.53 17.35
N ARG A 297 -29.84 -23.82 18.39
CA ARG A 297 -30.33 -24.51 19.60
C ARG A 297 -31.40 -23.71 20.36
N THR A 298 -31.29 -22.38 20.37
CA THR A 298 -32.27 -21.53 21.04
C THR A 298 -33.60 -21.55 20.27
N MET A 299 -33.54 -21.50 18.95
CA MET A 299 -34.71 -21.67 18.09
C MET A 299 -35.37 -23.03 18.29
N GLU A 300 -34.59 -24.11 18.31
CA GLU A 300 -35.11 -25.47 18.53
C GLU A 300 -35.78 -25.63 19.90
N ASN A 301 -35.18 -25.08 20.97
CA ASN A 301 -35.67 -25.26 22.33
C ASN A 301 -36.83 -24.34 22.71
N ARG A 302 -36.91 -23.12 22.16
CA ARG A 302 -37.89 -22.09 22.56
C ARG A 302 -38.88 -21.72 21.46
N GLY A 303 -38.62 -22.08 20.21
CA GLY A 303 -39.41 -21.66 19.04
C GLY A 303 -39.23 -20.20 18.64
N GLU A 304 -38.42 -19.43 19.38
CA GLU A 304 -38.13 -18.02 19.13
C GLU A 304 -36.67 -17.68 19.47
N ILE A 305 -36.07 -16.77 18.70
CA ILE A 305 -34.76 -16.17 18.97
C ILE A 305 -35.02 -14.74 19.44
N ASN A 306 -34.46 -14.35 20.59
CA ASN A 306 -34.58 -12.98 21.07
C ASN A 306 -33.72 -12.01 20.21
N GLN A 307 -34.09 -10.73 20.23
CA GLN A 307 -33.42 -9.73 19.41
C GLN A 307 -31.92 -9.60 19.76
N GLU A 308 -31.56 -9.76 21.03
CA GLU A 308 -30.16 -9.66 21.50
C GLU A 308 -29.23 -10.70 20.89
N ILE A 309 -29.66 -11.97 20.81
CA ILE A 309 -28.86 -13.05 20.18
C ILE A 309 -28.69 -12.76 18.68
N LYS A 310 -29.77 -12.31 18.03
CA LYS A 310 -29.74 -11.97 16.61
C LYS A 310 -28.78 -10.82 16.32
N ASP A 311 -28.87 -9.73 17.08
CA ASP A 311 -28.00 -8.55 16.92
C ASP A 311 -26.53 -8.92 17.14
N LYS A 312 -26.23 -9.75 18.15
CA LYS A 312 -24.87 -10.22 18.44
C LYS A 312 -24.29 -11.11 17.32
N TYR A 313 -25.11 -12.00 16.76
CA TYR A 313 -24.70 -12.81 15.61
C TYR A 313 -24.42 -11.92 14.39
N GLU A 314 -25.33 -11.00 14.07
CA GLU A 314 -25.19 -10.09 12.92
C GLU A 314 -23.93 -9.20 13.03
N GLN A 315 -23.65 -8.69 14.24
CA GLN A 315 -22.44 -7.92 14.52
C GLN A 315 -21.17 -8.77 14.31
N THR A 316 -21.14 -9.98 14.85
CA THR A 316 -20.00 -10.90 14.74
C THR A 316 -19.77 -11.32 13.29
N ASN A 317 -20.83 -11.68 12.58
CA ASN A 317 -20.76 -12.04 11.16
C ASN A 317 -20.24 -10.87 10.32
N THR A 318 -20.76 -9.65 10.55
CA THR A 318 -20.28 -8.45 9.83
C THR A 318 -18.80 -8.18 10.07
N ALA A 319 -18.33 -8.32 11.31
CA ALA A 319 -16.92 -8.18 11.65
C ALA A 319 -16.06 -9.26 10.96
N PHE A 320 -16.51 -10.52 11.00
CA PHE A 320 -15.83 -11.63 10.35
C PHE A 320 -15.73 -11.46 8.83
N GLN A 321 -16.80 -11.07 8.14
CA GLN A 321 -16.77 -10.85 6.69
C GLN A 321 -15.77 -9.75 6.30
N LYS A 322 -15.68 -8.67 7.09
CA LYS A 322 -14.67 -7.62 6.88
C LYS A 322 -13.24 -8.13 7.12
N LEU A 323 -13.04 -8.93 8.16
CA LEU A 323 -11.74 -9.56 8.44
C LEU A 323 -11.34 -10.47 7.29
N LEU A 324 -12.24 -11.36 6.84
CA LEU A 324 -12.02 -12.28 5.73
C LEU A 324 -11.60 -11.53 4.46
N GLN A 325 -12.36 -10.51 4.05
CA GLN A 325 -12.05 -9.70 2.86
C GLN A 325 -10.67 -9.02 2.95
N ASN A 326 -10.32 -8.49 4.12
CA ASN A 326 -9.02 -7.87 4.33
C ASN A 326 -7.88 -8.90 4.34
N THR A 327 -8.10 -10.09 4.89
CA THR A 327 -7.14 -11.19 4.86
C THR A 327 -6.91 -11.69 3.44
N GLU A 328 -7.98 -11.86 2.64
CA GLU A 328 -7.89 -12.22 1.21
C GLU A 328 -7.09 -11.17 0.43
N THR A 329 -7.35 -9.88 0.71
CA THR A 329 -6.59 -8.78 0.12
C THR A 329 -5.11 -8.87 0.47
N MET A 330 -4.79 -9.11 1.75
CA MET A 330 -3.40 -9.22 2.20
C MET A 330 -2.72 -10.45 1.59
N ALA A 331 -3.44 -11.57 1.48
CA ALA A 331 -2.95 -12.79 0.85
C ALA A 331 -2.59 -12.57 -0.63
N ASP A 332 -3.45 -11.90 -1.39
CA ASP A 332 -3.18 -11.58 -2.81
C ASP A 332 -1.95 -10.68 -2.97
N LEU A 333 -1.80 -9.68 -2.10
CA LEU A 333 -0.65 -8.75 -2.11
C LEU A 333 0.66 -9.46 -1.77
N LEU A 334 0.64 -10.39 -0.81
CA LEU A 334 1.84 -11.08 -0.36
C LEU A 334 2.12 -12.39 -1.09
N GLU A 335 1.24 -12.79 -2.02
CA GLU A 335 1.29 -14.07 -2.74
C GLU A 335 1.20 -15.26 -1.77
N GLN A 336 0.39 -15.12 -0.72
CA GLN A 336 0.15 -16.15 0.29
C GLN A 336 -1.15 -16.91 0.01
N THR A 337 -1.24 -18.13 0.53
CA THR A 337 -2.46 -18.95 0.46
C THR A 337 -3.35 -18.65 1.66
N MET A 338 -4.66 -18.53 1.42
CA MET A 338 -5.65 -18.38 2.50
C MET A 338 -5.70 -19.63 3.39
N PRO A 339 -5.90 -19.47 4.71
CA PRO A 339 -6.12 -20.61 5.59
C PRO A 339 -7.42 -21.34 5.24
N GLU A 340 -7.42 -22.66 5.39
CA GLU A 340 -8.65 -23.45 5.30
C GLU A 340 -9.55 -23.18 6.51
N LEU A 341 -10.80 -22.83 6.25
CA LEU A 341 -11.81 -22.65 7.29
C LEU A 341 -12.44 -24.02 7.62
N PRO A 342 -12.50 -24.43 8.90
CA PRO A 342 -13.07 -25.72 9.30
C PRO A 342 -14.50 -25.91 8.79
N VAL A 343 -14.76 -27.01 8.08
CA VAL A 343 -16.13 -27.42 7.75
C VAL A 343 -16.77 -27.99 9.03
N GLU A 344 -18.02 -27.64 9.32
CA GLU A 344 -18.74 -28.21 10.47
C GLU A 344 -18.69 -29.75 10.41
N GLY A 345 -18.31 -30.37 11.54
CA GLY A 345 -18.40 -31.81 11.77
C GLY A 345 -19.49 -32.15 12.76
#